data_AF-A0A973N1X6-F1
#
_entry.id   AF-A0A973N1X6-F1
#
_cell.length_a   1.000
_cell.length_b   1.000
_cell.length_c   1.000
_cell.angle_alpha   90.00
_cell.angle_beta   90.00
_cell.angle_gamma   90.00
#
_symmetry.space_group_name_H-M   'P 1'
#
loop_
_entity.id
_entity.type
_entity.pdbx_description
1 polymer ?
#
loop_
_entity_poly.entity_id
_entity_poly.type
_entity_poly.pdbx_seq_one_letter_code
_entity_poly.pdbx_strand_id
1 'polypeptide(L)'
;MSRRFLVIGSFAAIYLLWGSTYFAITLGLQSIPPFLLMALRSLCGGIVLLAMRAGKVGSVSLQSWAKASLCGLLFFVGCHGVLAFAQQSVPSGVAAIVLATIPFWILVMDVLFPSNQRP
;
A
#
# COMPACT_ATOMS: atom_id res chain seq x y z
N MET A 1 20.60 15.84 -15.01
CA MET A 1 20.13 14.47 -15.33
C MET A 1 18.99 14.60 -16.35
N SER A 2 19.05 13.93 -17.51
CA SER A 2 17.96 14.04 -18.50
C SER A 2 16.67 13.47 -17.92
N ARG A 3 15.54 14.18 -18.11
CA ARG A 3 14.21 13.83 -17.58
C ARG A 3 13.82 12.37 -17.86
N ARG A 4 14.30 11.80 -18.97
CA ARG A 4 14.06 10.41 -19.36
C ARG A 4 14.71 9.41 -18.40
N PHE A 5 15.93 9.66 -17.93
CA PHE A 5 16.60 8.78 -16.97
C PHE A 5 15.93 8.79 -15.60
N LEU A 6 15.42 9.95 -15.17
CA LEU A 6 14.65 10.03 -13.92
C LEU A 6 13.38 9.20 -14.01
N VAL A 7 12.63 9.30 -15.12
CA VAL A 7 11.41 8.51 -15.34
C VAL A 7 11.71 7.00 -15.33
N ILE A 8 12.72 6.57 -16.08
CA ILE A 8 13.12 5.15 -16.13
C ILE A 8 13.53 4.67 -14.73
N GLY A 9 14.34 5.46 -14.02
CA GLY A 9 14.76 5.15 -12.65
C GLY A 9 13.58 5.03 -11.68
N SER A 10 12.59 5.92 -11.78
CA SER A 10 11.37 5.86 -10.96
C SER A 10 10.54 4.61 -11.23
N PHE A 11 10.34 4.24 -12.49
CA PHE A 11 9.63 3.00 -12.82
C PHE A 11 10.38 1.76 -12.35
N ALA A 12 11.70 1.71 -12.56
CA ALA A 12 12.53 0.61 -12.06
C ALA A 12 12.45 0.49 -10.54
N ALA A 13 12.50 1.63 -9.81
CA ALA A 13 12.36 1.65 -8.37
C ALA A 13 10.99 1.12 -7.92
N ILE A 14 9.91 1.56 -8.56
CA ILE A 14 8.57 1.05 -8.25
C ILE A 14 8.52 -0.46 -8.51
N TYR A 15 8.95 -0.95 -9.67
CA TYR A 15 8.85 -2.38 -9.99
C TYR A 15 9.68 -3.27 -9.07
N LEU A 16 10.91 -2.87 -8.76
CA LEU A 16 11.80 -3.67 -7.92
C LEU A 16 11.43 -3.55 -6.43
N LEU A 17 11.25 -2.32 -5.92
CA LEU A 17 10.96 -2.11 -4.51
C LEU A 17 9.55 -2.58 -4.18
N TRP A 18 8.56 -2.27 -5.01
CA TRP A 18 7.19 -2.70 -4.75
C TRP A 18 6.99 -4.18 -5.06
N GLY A 19 7.52 -4.70 -6.17
CA GLY A 19 7.42 -6.12 -6.53
C GLY A 19 8.07 -7.05 -5.50
N SER A 20 9.23 -6.66 -4.95
CA SER A 20 9.90 -7.46 -3.91
C SER A 20 9.12 -7.54 -2.59
N THR A 21 8.19 -6.62 -2.32
CA THR A 21 7.37 -6.68 -1.10
C THR A 21 6.51 -7.93 -1.03
N TYR A 22 5.95 -8.40 -2.16
CA TYR A 22 5.15 -9.63 -2.19
C TYR A 22 5.98 -10.84 -1.76
N PHE A 23 7.22 -10.90 -2.22
CA PHE A 23 8.16 -11.94 -1.83
C PHE A 23 8.55 -11.81 -0.36
N ALA A 24 8.91 -10.62 0.10
CA ALA A 24 9.28 -10.36 1.49
C ALA A 24 8.14 -10.67 2.48
N ILE A 25 6.88 -10.37 2.12
CA ILE A 25 5.71 -10.73 2.95
C ILE A 25 5.61 -12.25 3.06
N THR A 26 5.73 -12.99 1.96
CA THR A 26 5.66 -14.45 1.97
C THR A 26 6.75 -15.07 2.86
N LEU A 27 7.97 -14.52 2.82
CA LEU A 27 9.04 -14.91 3.74
C LEU A 27 8.70 -14.60 5.20
N GLY A 28 8.20 -13.39 5.50
CA GLY A 28 7.80 -13.00 6.85
C GLY A 28 6.68 -13.87 7.44
N LEU A 29 5.76 -14.32 6.59
CA LEU A 29 4.65 -15.18 6.97
C LEU A 29 5.06 -16.59 7.43
N GLN A 30 6.30 -17.01 7.16
CA GLN A 30 6.83 -18.28 7.68
C GLN A 30 6.95 -18.29 9.20
N SER A 31 7.11 -17.11 9.81
CA SER A 31 7.36 -16.98 11.26
C SER A 31 6.36 -16.06 11.97
N ILE A 32 5.68 -15.16 11.25
CA ILE A 32 4.85 -14.11 11.84
C ILE A 32 3.42 -14.20 11.28
N PRO A 33 2.38 -14.21 12.13
CA PRO A 33 0.98 -14.15 11.69
C PRO A 33 0.70 -12.95 10.77
N PRO A 34 -0.25 -13.05 9.83
CA PRO A 34 -0.36 -12.15 8.68
C PRO A 34 -0.72 -10.72 9.09
N PHE A 35 -1.73 -10.56 9.95
CA PHE A 35 -2.14 -9.26 10.44
C PHE A 35 -1.06 -8.62 11.33
N LEU A 36 -0.33 -9.41 12.12
CA LEU A 36 0.76 -8.91 12.95
C LEU A 36 1.93 -8.42 12.11
N LEU A 37 2.34 -9.20 11.10
CA LEU A 37 3.40 -8.82 10.16
C LEU A 37 3.08 -7.49 9.48
N MET A 38 1.86 -7.36 8.97
CA MET A 38 1.44 -6.13 8.31
C MET A 38 1.37 -4.97 9.32
N ALA A 39 0.90 -5.20 10.54
CA ALA A 39 0.75 -4.17 11.56
C ALA A 39 2.12 -3.60 11.94
N LEU A 40 3.10 -4.48 12.21
CA LEU A 40 4.48 -4.09 12.49
C LEU A 40 5.09 -3.31 11.31
N ARG A 41 4.97 -3.82 10.08
CA ARG A 41 5.45 -3.14 8.88
C ARG A 41 4.88 -1.72 8.75
N SER A 42 3.57 -1.57 8.97
CA SER A 42 2.87 -0.29 8.81
C SER A 42 3.18 0.67 9.96
N LEU A 43 3.31 0.16 11.18
CA LEU A 43 3.69 0.94 12.35
C LEU A 43 5.12 1.47 12.21
N CYS A 44 6.06 0.63 11.79
CA CYS A 44 7.44 1.05 11.49
C CYS A 44 7.47 2.17 10.43
N GLY A 45 6.73 1.99 9.32
CA GLY A 45 6.63 3.03 8.29
C GLY A 45 6.03 4.34 8.82
N GLY A 46 4.96 4.24 9.64
CA GLY A 46 4.33 5.39 10.28
C GLY A 46 5.27 6.13 11.23
N ILE A 47 6.03 5.41 12.06
CA ILE A 47 7.02 5.99 12.98
C ILE A 47 8.12 6.71 12.20
N VAL A 48 8.64 6.11 11.13
CA VAL A 48 9.66 6.74 10.27
C VAL A 48 9.10 8.03 9.65
N LEU A 49 7.88 7.99 9.11
CA LEU A 49 7.26 9.18 8.53
C LEU A 49 7.00 10.28 9.56
N LEU A 50 6.56 9.92 10.77
CA LEU A 50 6.38 10.86 11.88
C LEU A 50 7.71 11.48 12.31
N ALA A 51 8.77 10.67 12.41
CA ALA A 51 10.11 11.14 12.74
C ALA A 51 10.65 12.12 11.67
N MET A 52 10.47 11.80 10.39
CA MET A 52 10.86 12.68 9.28
C MET A 52 10.08 14.01 9.25
N ARG A 53 8.86 14.01 9.81
CA ARG A 53 7.99 15.19 9.90
C ARG A 53 8.06 15.89 11.24
N ALA A 54 8.85 15.41 12.19
CA ALA A 54 8.99 16.01 13.52
C ALA A 54 9.30 17.52 13.40
N GLY A 55 8.50 18.35 14.07
CA GLY A 55 8.65 19.82 14.04
C GLY A 55 8.05 20.53 12.81
N LYS A 56 7.46 19.81 11.85
CA LYS A 56 6.82 20.38 10.64
C LYS A 56 5.31 20.10 10.54
N VAL A 57 4.72 19.51 11.59
CA VAL A 57 3.29 19.17 11.62
C VAL A 57 2.55 20.32 12.30
N GLY A 58 1.70 21.03 11.54
CA GLY A 58 0.78 22.03 12.10
C GLY A 58 -0.38 21.38 12.87
N SER A 59 -1.27 22.19 13.43
CA SER A 59 -2.49 21.69 14.08
C SER A 59 -3.36 20.93 13.07
N VAL A 60 -3.56 19.64 13.30
CA VAL A 60 -4.47 18.79 12.51
C VAL A 60 -5.75 18.61 13.31
N SER A 61 -6.90 18.87 12.68
CA SER A 61 -8.19 18.72 13.36
C SER A 61 -8.44 17.26 13.76
N LEU A 62 -9.16 17.06 14.87
CA LEU A 62 -9.53 15.72 15.33
C LEU A 62 -10.38 14.97 14.28
N GLN A 63 -11.19 15.70 13.52
CA GLN A 63 -11.98 15.14 12.42
C GLN A 63 -11.10 14.62 11.29
N SER A 64 -10.01 15.32 10.94
CA SER A 64 -9.04 14.86 9.95
C SER A 64 -8.30 13.61 10.44
N TRP A 65 -7.96 13.55 11.73
CA TRP A 65 -7.40 12.33 12.34
C TRP A 65 -8.37 11.15 12.25
N ALA A 66 -9.66 11.35 12.59
CA ALA A 66 -10.65 10.28 12.50
C ALA A 66 -10.79 9.73 11.08
N LYS A 67 -10.88 10.62 10.08
CA LYS A 67 -10.97 10.24 8.66
C LYS A 67 -9.70 9.51 8.20
N ALA A 68 -8.52 10.04 8.54
CA ALA A 68 -7.25 9.42 8.18
C ALA A 68 -7.08 8.04 8.83
N SER A 69 -7.48 7.89 10.10
CA SER A 69 -7.48 6.61 10.81
C SER A 69 -8.43 5.60 10.18
N LEU A 70 -9.63 6.03 9.76
CA LEU A 70 -10.57 5.15 9.07
C LEU A 70 -10.04 4.70 7.71
N CYS A 71 -9.54 5.63 6.88
CA CYS A 71 -8.92 5.29 5.60
C CYS A 71 -7.70 4.37 5.79
N GLY A 72 -6.86 4.67 6.78
CA GLY A 72 -5.70 3.86 7.15
C GLY A 72 -6.11 2.46 7.58
N LEU A 73 -7.13 2.31 8.42
CA LEU A 73 -7.66 1.02 8.85
C LEU A 73 -8.22 0.21 7.68
N LEU A 74 -9.00 0.84 6.79
CA LEU A 74 -9.56 0.18 5.61
C LEU A 74 -8.46 -0.27 4.64
N PHE A 75 -7.48 0.58 4.37
CA PHE A 75 -6.34 0.24 3.51
C PHE A 75 -5.46 -0.85 4.14
N PHE A 76 -5.27 -0.77 5.45
CA PHE A 76 -4.50 -1.72 6.22
C PHE A 76 -5.17 -3.09 6.29
N VAL A 77 -6.39 -3.18 6.81
CA VAL A 77 -7.10 -4.44 7.00
C VAL A 77 -7.62 -4.97 5.67
N GLY A 78 -8.35 -4.14 4.92
CA GLY A 78 -9.09 -4.54 3.74
C GLY A 78 -8.23 -4.84 2.51
N CYS A 79 -7.06 -4.21 2.38
CA CYS A 79 -6.14 -4.48 1.28
C CYS A 79 -4.93 -5.28 1.76
N HIS A 80 -4.13 -4.69 2.64
CA HIS A 80 -2.83 -5.26 3.03
C HIS A 80 -2.94 -6.50 3.93
N GLY A 81 -3.89 -6.52 4.87
CA GLY A 81 -4.15 -7.64 5.77
C GLY A 81 -4.73 -8.83 5.01
N VAL A 82 -5.74 -8.58 4.18
CA VAL A 82 -6.32 -9.59 3.28
C VAL A 82 -5.26 -10.16 2.33
N LEU A 83 -4.39 -9.31 1.75
CA LEU A 83 -3.26 -9.77 0.94
C LEU A 83 -2.36 -10.73 1.72
N ALA A 84 -1.89 -10.32 2.90
CA ALA A 84 -1.00 -11.15 3.71
C ALA A 84 -1.67 -12.47 4.15
N PHE A 85 -2.97 -12.43 4.45
CA PHE A 85 -3.75 -13.63 4.73
C PHE A 85 -3.82 -14.56 3.51
N ALA A 86 -4.13 -14.02 2.34
CA ALA A 86 -4.20 -14.79 1.09
C ALA A 86 -2.83 -15.41 0.72
N GLN A 87 -1.72 -14.69 0.96
CA GLN A 87 -0.37 -15.17 0.68
C GLN A 87 0.08 -16.36 1.54
N GLN A 88 -0.70 -16.77 2.56
CA GLN A 88 -0.47 -18.03 3.26
C GLN A 88 -0.78 -19.25 2.38
N SER A 89 -1.69 -19.10 1.42
CA SER A 89 -2.13 -20.18 0.52
C SER A 89 -1.84 -19.88 -0.96
N VAL A 90 -1.55 -18.63 -1.30
CA VAL A 90 -1.33 -18.17 -2.67
C VAL A 90 0.15 -17.78 -2.87
N PRO A 91 0.82 -18.29 -3.92
CA PRO A 91 2.19 -17.89 -4.24
C PRO A 91 2.31 -16.37 -4.48
N SER A 92 3.41 -15.76 -4.02
CA SER A 92 3.66 -14.31 -4.13
C SER A 92 3.55 -13.77 -5.55
N GLY A 93 4.00 -14.52 -6.56
CA GLY A 93 3.88 -14.13 -7.96
C GLY A 93 2.44 -14.02 -8.43
N VAL A 94 1.57 -14.95 -8.02
CA VAL A 94 0.14 -14.90 -8.33
C VAL A 94 -0.52 -13.72 -7.61
N ALA A 95 -0.21 -13.52 -6.33
CA ALA A 95 -0.69 -12.37 -5.58
C ALA A 95 -0.32 -11.03 -6.25
N ALA A 96 0.93 -10.90 -6.72
CA ALA A 96 1.39 -9.72 -7.44
C ALA A 96 0.64 -9.48 -8.75
N ILE A 97 0.40 -10.53 -9.55
CA ILE A 97 -0.38 -10.45 -10.79
C ILE A 97 -1.81 -10.00 -10.51
N VAL A 98 -2.45 -10.58 -9.49
CA VAL A 98 -3.82 -10.19 -9.09
C VAL A 98 -3.87 -8.72 -8.69
N LEU A 99 -2.94 -8.24 -7.85
CA LEU A 99 -2.91 -6.81 -7.50
C LEU A 99 -2.53 -5.90 -8.67
N ALA A 100 -1.77 -6.37 -9.65
CA ALA A 100 -1.50 -5.60 -10.87
C ALA A 100 -2.79 -5.32 -11.68
N THR A 101 -3.89 -6.04 -11.42
CA THR A 101 -5.22 -5.77 -12.02
C THR A 101 -6.01 -4.66 -11.32
N ILE A 102 -5.53 -4.06 -10.23
CA ILE A 102 -6.22 -2.97 -9.54
C ILE A 102 -6.70 -1.85 -10.50
N PRO A 103 -5.89 -1.36 -11.47
CA PRO A 103 -6.35 -0.32 -12.40
C PRO A 103 -7.56 -0.73 -13.23
N PHE A 104 -7.66 -2.01 -13.59
CA PHE A 104 -8.82 -2.55 -14.29
C PHE A 104 -10.07 -2.49 -13.42
N TRP A 105 -9.98 -2.88 -12.14
CA TRP A 105 -11.10 -2.77 -11.21
C TRP A 105 -11.51 -1.33 -10.94
N ILE A 106 -10.55 -0.40 -10.87
CA ILE A 106 -10.83 1.04 -10.76
C ILE A 106 -11.64 1.52 -11.96
N LEU A 107 -11.26 1.14 -13.18
CA LEU A 107 -12.01 1.48 -14.40
C LEU A 107 -13.44 0.91 -14.36
N VAL A 108 -13.60 -0.35 -13.96
CA VAL A 108 -14.94 -0.97 -13.83
C VAL A 108 -15.80 -0.23 -12.81
N MET A 109 -15.22 0.14 -11.66
CA MET A 109 -15.92 0.91 -10.64
C MET A 109 -16.34 2.30 -11.13
N ASP A 110 -15.49 2.99 -11.89
CA ASP A 110 -15.80 4.31 -12.44
C ASP A 110 -16.97 4.24 -13.45
N VAL A 111 -17.01 3.19 -14.28
CA VAL A 111 -18.13 2.96 -15.21
C VAL A 111 -19.44 2.64 -14.47
N LEU A 112 -19.38 1.84 -13.39
CA LEU A 112 -20.55 1.43 -12.61
C LEU A 112 -21.07 2.52 -11.66
N PHE A 113 -20.16 3.33 -11.12
CA PHE A 113 -20.44 4.43 -10.20
C PHE A 113 -19.85 5.72 -10.76
N PRO A 114 -20.47 6.32 -11.79
CA PRO A 114 -19.92 7.52 -12.41
C PRO A 114 -19.75 8.61 -11.38
N SER A 115 -18.51 8.83 -10.96
CA SER A 115 -18.22 9.96 -10.10
C SER A 115 -18.29 11.20 -10.98
N ASN A 116 -19.08 12.21 -10.61
CA ASN A 116 -19.23 13.44 -11.39
C ASN A 116 -17.95 14.31 -11.40
N GLN A 117 -16.79 13.73 -11.07
CA GLN A 117 -15.48 14.33 -11.16
C GLN A 117 -14.88 13.90 -12.49
N ARG A 118 -15.07 14.75 -13.52
CA ARG A 118 -14.31 14.62 -14.76
C ARG A 118 -12.82 14.73 -14.43
N PRO A 119 -11.95 13.91 -15.03
CA PRO A 119 -10.50 14.02 -14.85
C PRO A 119 -9.96 15.37 -15.31
#